data_AF-A0A5M9WNB9-F1
#
_entry.id   AF-A0A5M9WNB9-F1
#
_cell.length_a   1.000
_cell.length_b   1.000
_cell.length_c   1.000
_cell.angle_alpha   90.00
_cell.angle_beta   90.00
_cell.angle_gamma   90.00
#
_symmetry.space_group_name_H-M   'P 1'
#
loop_
_entity.id
_entity.type
_entity.pdbx_description
1 polymer ?
#
loop_
_entity_poly.entity_id
_entity_poly.type
_entity_poly.pdbx_seq_one_letter_code
_entity_poly.pdbx_strand_id
1 'polypeptide(L)'
;MRVQLKDTVTLQTNLSLDQSYIVYEIESTASGNTYYRIENDAKQVVPYDAALFDVVSDKLYGEWTILNKSNQSSARVPGEFAYTSFWEEFYNDDPRALRAFRQVKARFYLAELEAFEIKDILESNNEDEIYFVLNMLIRAKCDTFIYEVIQFAKTRLVEHTYSENDLLITAFEYLSLFKEEHIHAFLIGYLTNIELGNDKLTKIVSNYFAS
;
A
#
# COMPACT_ATOMS: atom_id res chain seq x y z
N MET A 1 2.87 4.17 -12.94
CA MET A 1 4.19 4.46 -13.51
C MET A 1 5.20 4.15 -12.42
N ARG A 2 6.26 3.43 -12.78
CA ARG A 2 7.37 3.10 -11.88
C ARG A 2 8.68 3.62 -12.45
N VAL A 3 9.54 4.06 -11.55
CA VAL A 3 10.84 4.63 -11.89
C VAL A 3 11.91 4.07 -10.96
N GLN A 4 13.13 3.93 -11.45
CA GLN A 4 14.28 3.43 -10.68
C GLN A 4 15.45 4.39 -10.84
N LEU A 5 16.23 4.56 -9.77
CA LEU A 5 17.36 5.48 -9.77
C LEU A 5 18.44 5.01 -10.76
N LYS A 6 18.94 5.91 -11.63
CA LYS A 6 19.97 5.60 -12.65
C LYS A 6 21.35 5.34 -12.06
N ASP A 7 21.78 6.22 -11.16
CA ASP A 7 23.12 6.18 -10.56
C ASP A 7 23.16 6.88 -9.20
N THR A 8 24.24 6.64 -8.44
CA THR A 8 24.50 7.20 -7.10
C THR A 8 25.24 8.54 -7.15
N VAL A 9 25.42 9.15 -8.33
CA VAL A 9 26.35 10.28 -8.49
C VAL A 9 25.83 11.53 -7.76
N THR A 10 24.53 11.59 -7.48
CA THR A 10 23.99 12.51 -6.50
C THR A 10 23.69 11.77 -5.20
N LEU A 11 24.36 12.15 -4.12
CA LEU A 11 24.01 11.81 -2.73
C LEU A 11 22.60 12.33 -2.43
N GLN A 12 21.58 11.70 -3.00
CA GLN A 12 20.21 11.96 -2.66
C GLN A 12 19.86 11.05 -1.49
N THR A 13 19.74 11.69 -0.34
CA THR A 13 19.30 11.04 0.89
C THR A 13 17.92 10.41 0.64
N ASN A 14 17.80 9.12 0.94
CA ASN A 14 16.55 8.34 0.94
C ASN A 14 16.11 7.76 -0.42
N LEU A 15 17.03 7.54 -1.37
CA LEU A 15 16.77 6.72 -2.56
C LEU A 15 17.79 5.58 -2.68
N SER A 16 17.30 4.40 -3.05
CA SER A 16 18.03 3.15 -3.22
C SER A 16 18.03 2.74 -4.69
N LEU A 17 19.18 2.22 -5.16
CA LEU A 17 19.38 1.85 -6.57
C LEU A 17 18.57 0.62 -6.97
N ASP A 18 18.37 -0.32 -6.06
CA ASP A 18 17.70 -1.61 -6.26
C ASP A 18 16.17 -1.52 -6.11
N GLN A 19 15.65 -0.34 -5.73
CA GLN A 19 14.23 -0.13 -5.53
C GLN A 19 13.57 0.59 -6.72
N SER A 20 12.39 0.11 -7.10
CA SER A 20 11.51 0.77 -8.06
C SER A 20 10.40 1.53 -7.33
N TYR A 21 10.30 2.84 -7.58
CA TYR A 21 9.38 3.77 -6.95
C TYR A 21 8.13 4.00 -7.78
N ILE A 22 6.97 4.10 -7.13
CA ILE A 22 5.71 4.48 -7.76
C ILE A 22 5.62 6.01 -7.86
N VAL A 23 5.32 6.52 -9.05
CA VAL A 23 5.10 7.96 -9.30
C VAL A 23 3.64 8.35 -9.04
N TYR A 24 3.45 9.36 -8.20
CA TYR A 24 2.14 9.89 -7.79
C TYR A 24 1.77 11.22 -8.48
N GLU A 25 2.77 11.97 -8.96
CA GLU A 25 2.59 13.21 -9.73
C GLU A 25 3.76 13.36 -10.71
N ILE A 26 3.47 13.83 -11.91
CA ILE A 26 4.46 14.28 -12.89
C ILE A 26 4.25 15.78 -13.07
N GLU A 27 5.15 16.60 -12.53
CA GLU A 27 5.10 18.05 -12.66
C GLU A 27 6.04 18.53 -13.76
N SER A 28 5.55 19.39 -14.65
CA SER A 28 6.33 20.07 -15.68
C SER A 28 6.33 21.57 -15.40
N THR A 29 7.51 22.15 -15.23
CA THR A 29 7.68 23.59 -15.01
C THR A 29 7.68 24.36 -16.33
N ALA A 30 7.46 25.68 -16.25
CA ALA A 30 7.58 26.56 -17.42
C ALA A 30 8.97 26.54 -18.08
N SER A 31 10.03 26.18 -17.33
CA SER A 31 11.39 26.04 -17.86
C SER A 31 11.62 24.71 -18.60
N GLY A 32 10.64 23.81 -18.61
CA GLY A 32 10.75 22.48 -19.22
C GLY A 32 11.32 21.39 -18.29
N ASN A 33 11.62 21.72 -17.02
CA ASN A 33 12.06 20.72 -16.06
C ASN A 33 10.87 19.83 -15.67
N THR A 34 11.13 18.54 -15.46
CA THR A 34 10.11 17.58 -15.03
C THR A 34 10.50 16.98 -13.68
N TYR A 35 9.51 16.86 -12.79
CA TYR A 35 9.68 16.30 -11.46
C TYR A 35 8.71 15.15 -11.24
N TYR A 36 9.20 14.06 -10.66
CA TYR A 36 8.38 12.95 -10.19
C TYR A 36 8.19 13.06 -8.69
N ARG A 37 6.94 13.06 -8.24
CA ARG A 37 6.63 12.91 -6.82
C ARG A 37 6.49 11.44 -6.48
N ILE A 38 7.34 10.94 -5.60
CA ILE A 38 7.42 9.54 -5.18
C ILE A 38 7.42 9.45 -3.65
N GLU A 39 7.07 8.29 -3.11
CA GLU A 39 7.34 7.95 -1.71
C GLU A 39 8.76 7.36 -1.62
N ASN A 40 9.66 8.03 -0.89
CA ASN A 40 11.07 7.67 -0.80
C ASN A 40 11.33 6.63 0.31
N ASP A 41 12.59 6.23 0.53
CA ASP A 41 12.96 5.20 1.50
C ASP A 41 12.69 5.62 2.95
N ALA A 42 12.64 6.93 3.21
CA ALA A 42 12.25 7.51 4.50
C ALA A 42 10.71 7.68 4.62
N LYS A 43 9.95 7.06 3.72
CA LYS A 43 8.48 7.12 3.65
C LYS A 43 7.91 8.52 3.47
N GLN A 44 8.69 9.43 2.88
CA GLN A 44 8.27 10.80 2.57
C GLN A 44 7.81 10.88 1.12
N VAL A 45 6.65 11.49 0.89
CA VAL A 45 6.14 11.73 -0.47
C VAL A 45 6.61 13.09 -0.96
N VAL A 46 7.67 13.16 -1.75
CA VAL A 46 8.33 14.43 -2.14
C VAL A 46 8.75 14.42 -3.62
N PRO A 47 8.94 15.60 -4.25
CA PRO A 47 9.30 15.67 -5.66
C PRO A 47 10.82 15.51 -5.83
N TYR A 48 11.20 14.73 -6.84
CA TYR A 48 12.57 14.53 -7.29
C TYR A 48 12.69 14.86 -8.77
N ASP A 49 13.88 15.27 -9.22
CA ASP A 49 14.14 15.55 -10.64
C ASP A 49 13.96 14.26 -11.46
N ALA A 50 13.12 14.30 -12.50
CA ALA A 50 12.85 13.15 -13.35
C ALA A 50 14.10 12.64 -14.08
N ALA A 51 15.11 13.50 -14.29
CA ALA A 51 16.36 13.14 -14.94
C ALA A 51 17.13 12.04 -14.18
N LEU A 52 16.91 11.91 -12.88
CA LEU A 52 17.58 10.96 -11.99
C LEU A 52 17.15 9.52 -12.21
N PHE A 53 16.02 9.29 -12.87
CA PHE A 53 15.40 7.98 -12.94
C PHE A 53 15.32 7.43 -14.36
N ASP A 54 15.43 6.11 -14.45
CA ASP A 54 14.95 5.32 -15.58
C ASP A 54 13.49 4.94 -15.36
N VAL A 55 12.71 4.93 -16.43
CA VAL A 55 11.30 4.50 -16.38
C VAL A 55 11.26 2.98 -16.53
N VAL A 56 10.79 2.30 -15.48
CA VAL A 56 10.66 0.83 -15.45
C VAL A 56 9.26 0.41 -15.91
N SER A 57 8.26 1.25 -15.67
CA SER A 57 6.88 1.08 -16.14
C SER A 57 6.29 2.45 -16.45
N ASP A 58 5.87 2.69 -17.69
CA ASP A 58 5.26 3.94 -18.14
C ASP A 58 3.72 3.96 -17.99
N LYS A 59 3.15 2.88 -17.45
CA LYS A 59 1.70 2.72 -17.30
C LYS A 59 1.13 3.76 -16.35
N LEU A 60 0.00 4.36 -16.69
CA LEU A 60 -0.72 5.30 -15.83
C LEU A 60 -2.10 4.74 -15.55
N TYR A 61 -2.23 4.01 -14.45
CA TYR A 61 -3.47 3.35 -14.07
C TYR A 61 -4.49 4.31 -13.45
N GLY A 62 -5.77 4.07 -13.73
CA GLY A 62 -6.88 4.95 -13.31
C GLY A 62 -6.97 6.23 -14.14
N GLU A 63 -7.79 7.17 -13.69
CA GLU A 63 -7.96 8.44 -14.37
C GLU A 63 -6.88 9.44 -13.93
N TRP A 64 -6.04 9.82 -14.88
CA TRP A 64 -5.06 10.89 -14.72
C TRP A 64 -5.52 12.13 -15.49
N THR A 65 -5.43 13.29 -14.86
CA THR A 65 -5.80 14.57 -15.44
C THR A 65 -4.64 15.57 -15.36
N ILE A 66 -4.74 16.63 -16.15
CA ILE A 66 -3.79 17.73 -16.15
C ILE A 66 -4.34 18.82 -15.24
N LEU A 67 -3.63 19.08 -14.15
CA LEU A 67 -3.86 20.21 -13.25
C LEU A 67 -2.94 21.36 -13.68
N ASN A 68 -3.53 22.44 -14.18
CA ASN A 68 -2.79 23.67 -14.43
C ASN A 68 -2.47 24.34 -13.08
N LYS A 69 -1.19 24.56 -12.82
CA LYS A 69 -0.69 25.22 -11.60
C LYS A 69 -0.40 26.70 -11.92
N SER A 70 -0.10 27.47 -10.87
CA SER A 70 0.37 28.84 -11.03
C SER A 70 1.69 28.89 -11.81
N ASN A 71 2.06 30.06 -12.34
CA ASN A 71 3.34 30.27 -13.05
C ASN A 71 3.54 29.42 -14.32
N GLN A 72 2.46 29.07 -15.02
CA GLN A 72 2.49 28.28 -16.26
C GLN A 72 3.09 26.87 -16.08
N SER A 73 3.17 26.35 -14.85
CA SER A 73 3.46 24.93 -14.64
C SER A 73 2.17 24.10 -14.76
N SER A 74 2.34 22.83 -15.06
CA SER A 74 1.25 21.86 -15.09
C SER A 74 1.68 20.58 -14.42
N ALA A 75 0.75 19.87 -13.80
CA ALA A 75 1.01 18.55 -13.26
C ALA A 75 0.03 17.55 -13.84
N ARG A 76 0.54 16.39 -14.24
CA ARG A 76 -0.28 15.22 -14.49
C ARG A 76 -0.44 14.48 -13.16
N VAL A 77 -1.67 14.35 -12.72
CA VAL A 77 -2.02 13.77 -11.41
C VAL A 77 -3.23 12.85 -11.52
N PRO A 78 -3.39 11.89 -10.61
CA PRO A 78 -4.65 11.18 -10.41
C PRO A 78 -5.81 12.16 -10.18
N GLY A 79 -7.01 11.81 -10.65
CA GLY A 79 -8.21 12.65 -10.50
C GLY A 79 -8.50 13.06 -9.05
N GLU A 80 -8.20 12.19 -8.09
CA GLU A 80 -8.37 12.46 -6.66
C GLU A 80 -7.43 13.54 -6.12
N PHE A 81 -6.33 13.83 -6.82
CA PHE A 81 -5.32 14.83 -6.45
C PHE A 81 -5.50 16.13 -7.25
N ALA A 82 -6.51 16.21 -8.12
CA ALA A 82 -6.65 17.26 -9.13
C ALA A 82 -7.21 18.58 -8.59
N TYR A 83 -6.61 19.12 -7.53
CA TYR A 83 -6.88 20.46 -7.02
C TYR A 83 -5.61 21.07 -6.41
N THR A 84 -5.52 22.40 -6.46
CA THR A 84 -4.26 23.13 -6.25
C THR A 84 -3.66 22.98 -4.84
N SER A 85 -4.49 22.78 -3.82
CA SER A 85 -4.06 22.64 -2.42
C SER A 85 -3.80 21.20 -1.99
N PHE A 86 -3.94 20.20 -2.87
CA PHE A 86 -3.88 18.78 -2.47
C PHE A 86 -2.61 18.43 -1.67
N TRP A 87 -1.43 18.78 -2.18
CA TRP A 87 -0.18 18.44 -1.50
C TRP A 87 0.01 19.22 -0.20
N GLU A 88 -0.41 20.48 -0.15
CA GLU A 88 -0.39 21.26 1.09
C GLU A 88 -1.29 20.63 2.15
N GLU A 89 -2.52 20.27 1.77
CA GLU A 89 -3.45 19.57 2.65
C GLU A 89 -2.90 18.19 3.08
N PHE A 90 -2.28 17.45 2.18
CA PHE A 90 -1.63 16.18 2.47
C PHE A 90 -0.49 16.34 3.50
N TYR A 91 0.38 17.34 3.34
CA TYR A 91 1.48 17.60 4.27
C TYR A 91 1.03 18.16 5.62
N ASN A 92 -0.18 18.72 5.69
CA ASN A 92 -0.80 19.21 6.92
C ASN A 92 -1.75 18.18 7.55
N ASP A 93 -1.61 16.90 7.19
CA ASP A 93 -2.40 15.78 7.70
C ASP A 93 -3.93 15.94 7.53
N ASP A 94 -4.37 16.65 6.48
CA ASP A 94 -5.79 16.79 6.19
C ASP A 94 -6.44 15.41 5.93
N PRO A 95 -7.49 15.02 6.68
CA PRO A 95 -8.08 13.69 6.56
C PRO A 95 -8.64 13.36 5.18
N ARG A 96 -9.07 14.35 4.39
CA ARG A 96 -9.58 14.14 3.04
C ARG A 96 -8.41 13.91 2.08
N ALA A 97 -7.34 14.69 2.16
CA ALA A 97 -6.15 14.50 1.33
C ALA A 97 -5.45 13.15 1.63
N LEU A 98 -5.29 12.80 2.91
CA LEU A 98 -4.72 11.50 3.32
C LEU A 98 -5.55 10.31 2.82
N ARG A 99 -6.88 10.41 2.90
CA ARG A 99 -7.78 9.36 2.39
C ARG A 99 -7.68 9.22 0.88
N ALA A 100 -7.67 10.32 0.14
CA ALA A 100 -7.47 10.32 -1.31
C ALA A 100 -6.12 9.69 -1.67
N PHE A 101 -5.04 10.07 -0.99
CA PHE A 101 -3.71 9.48 -1.18
C PHE A 101 -3.71 7.97 -0.97
N ARG A 102 -4.27 7.49 0.14
CA ARG A 102 -4.37 6.05 0.44
C ARG A 102 -5.16 5.29 -0.63
N GLN A 103 -6.23 5.87 -1.16
CA GLN A 103 -7.02 5.27 -2.24
C GLN A 103 -6.20 5.11 -3.53
N VAL A 104 -5.50 6.17 -3.93
CA VAL A 104 -4.62 6.14 -5.11
C VAL A 104 -3.46 5.17 -4.92
N LYS A 105 -2.79 5.20 -3.75
CA LYS A 105 -1.70 4.29 -3.41
C LYS A 105 -2.14 2.83 -3.50
N ALA A 106 -3.32 2.49 -2.98
CA ALA A 106 -3.84 1.12 -3.02
C ALA A 106 -4.10 0.67 -4.46
N ARG A 107 -4.67 1.55 -5.29
CA ARG A 107 -4.88 1.29 -6.72
C ARG A 107 -3.56 1.05 -7.46
N PHE A 108 -2.52 1.82 -7.14
CA PHE A 108 -1.22 1.67 -7.79
C PHE A 108 -0.50 0.41 -7.32
N TYR A 109 -0.55 0.09 -6.02
CA TYR A 109 0.00 -1.17 -5.50
C TYR A 109 -0.61 -2.37 -6.24
N LEU A 110 -1.94 -2.43 -6.37
CA LEU A 110 -2.63 -3.50 -7.09
C LEU A 110 -2.26 -3.63 -8.58
N ALA A 111 -1.83 -2.53 -9.21
CA ALA A 111 -1.63 -2.48 -10.65
C ALA A 111 -0.15 -2.56 -11.08
N GLU A 112 0.77 -2.23 -10.16
CA GLU A 112 2.20 -2.05 -10.45
C GLU A 112 3.11 -2.94 -9.61
N LEU A 113 2.67 -3.42 -8.44
CA LEU A 113 3.46 -4.37 -7.67
C LEU A 113 3.23 -5.79 -8.19
N GLU A 114 4.34 -6.50 -8.34
CA GLU A 114 4.33 -7.92 -8.61
C GLU A 114 3.95 -8.71 -7.36
N ALA A 115 3.45 -9.94 -7.53
CA ALA A 115 2.99 -10.77 -6.42
C ALA A 115 4.09 -11.02 -5.36
N PHE A 116 5.36 -11.16 -5.79
CA PHE A 116 6.47 -11.33 -4.86
C PHE A 116 6.72 -10.08 -4.00
N GLU A 117 6.50 -8.87 -4.53
CA GLU A 117 6.67 -7.63 -3.78
C GLU A 117 5.59 -7.47 -2.71
N ILE A 118 4.35 -7.86 -3.02
CA ILE A 118 3.26 -7.91 -2.03
C ILE A 118 3.56 -8.94 -0.94
N LYS A 119 4.11 -10.10 -1.32
CA LYS A 119 4.54 -11.12 -0.37
C LYS A 119 5.66 -10.61 0.55
N ASP A 120 6.68 -9.97 -0.01
CA ASP A 120 7.79 -9.40 0.77
C ASP A 120 7.28 -8.37 1.78
N ILE A 121 6.26 -7.57 1.43
CA ILE A 121 5.60 -6.66 2.39
C ILE A 121 4.94 -7.43 3.52
N LEU A 122 4.13 -8.46 3.20
CA LEU A 122 3.42 -9.28 4.20
C LEU A 122 4.37 -10.03 5.15
N GLU A 123 5.57 -10.34 4.70
CA GLU A 123 6.64 -11.01 5.48
C GLU A 123 7.59 -10.02 6.18
N SER A 124 7.42 -8.71 5.96
CA SER A 124 8.27 -7.68 6.55
C SER A 124 7.95 -7.42 8.03
N ASN A 125 8.74 -6.55 8.67
CA ASN A 125 8.45 -6.04 10.02
C ASN A 125 7.72 -4.68 9.99
N ASN A 126 7.29 -4.20 8.82
CA ASN A 126 6.64 -2.90 8.69
C ASN A 126 5.13 -3.02 8.90
N GLU A 127 4.70 -2.93 10.16
CA GLU A 127 3.30 -3.11 10.56
C GLU A 127 2.33 -2.17 9.83
N ASP A 128 2.68 -0.91 9.63
CA ASP A 128 1.82 0.05 8.93
C ASP A 128 1.61 -0.33 7.45
N GLU A 129 2.66 -0.84 6.80
CA GLU A 129 2.60 -1.24 5.39
C GLU A 129 1.89 -2.58 5.22
N ILE A 130 2.04 -3.51 6.15
CA ILE A 130 1.25 -4.76 6.20
C ILE A 130 -0.22 -4.42 6.40
N TYR A 131 -0.56 -3.54 7.36
CA TYR A 131 -1.93 -3.13 7.63
C TYR A 131 -2.55 -2.49 6.39
N PHE A 132 -1.79 -1.64 5.71
CA PHE A 132 -2.20 -1.03 4.45
C PHE A 132 -2.47 -2.06 3.36
N VAL A 133 -1.55 -3.02 3.15
CA VAL A 133 -1.70 -4.08 2.15
C VAL A 133 -2.90 -4.97 2.46
N LEU A 134 -3.09 -5.42 3.71
CA LEU A 134 -4.25 -6.24 4.08
C LEU A 134 -5.57 -5.50 3.80
N ASN A 135 -5.67 -4.23 4.20
CA ASN A 135 -6.86 -3.41 3.90
C ASN A 135 -7.08 -3.20 2.41
N MET A 136 -6.01 -3.04 1.64
CA MET A 136 -6.07 -2.94 0.17
C MET A 136 -6.62 -4.25 -0.43
N LEU A 137 -6.11 -5.41 0.00
CA LEU A 137 -6.56 -6.73 -0.47
C LEU A 137 -8.02 -7.01 -0.10
N ILE A 138 -8.44 -6.65 1.12
CA ILE A 138 -9.84 -6.72 1.59
C ILE A 138 -10.76 -5.95 0.66
N ARG A 139 -10.42 -4.69 0.36
CA ARG A 139 -11.24 -3.81 -0.49
C ARG A 139 -11.33 -4.32 -1.92
N ALA A 140 -10.22 -4.84 -2.43
CA ALA A 140 -10.15 -5.43 -3.76
C ALA A 140 -10.80 -6.82 -3.84
N LYS A 141 -11.07 -7.47 -2.69
CA LYS A 141 -11.47 -8.88 -2.59
C LYS A 141 -10.52 -9.80 -3.37
N CYS A 142 -9.21 -9.53 -3.26
CA CYS A 142 -8.17 -10.31 -3.94
C CYS A 142 -7.86 -11.55 -3.11
N ASP A 143 -8.05 -12.75 -3.66
CA ASP A 143 -7.82 -14.05 -2.99
C ASP A 143 -6.38 -14.59 -3.19
N THR A 144 -5.57 -13.94 -4.02
CA THR A 144 -4.27 -14.43 -4.48
C THR A 144 -3.29 -14.71 -3.34
N PHE A 145 -3.42 -14.01 -2.20
CA PHE A 145 -2.47 -14.06 -1.08
C PHE A 145 -2.99 -14.82 0.15
N ILE A 146 -4.00 -15.68 -0.02
CA ILE A 146 -4.60 -16.44 1.10
C ILE A 146 -3.55 -17.22 1.89
N TYR A 147 -2.63 -17.91 1.22
CA TYR A 147 -1.65 -18.74 1.90
C TYR A 147 -0.68 -17.89 2.73
N GLU A 148 -0.16 -16.81 2.16
CA GLU A 148 0.71 -15.83 2.82
C GLU A 148 0.03 -15.25 4.06
N VAL A 149 -1.24 -14.86 3.95
CA VAL A 149 -1.99 -14.30 5.09
C VAL A 149 -2.29 -15.35 6.16
N ILE A 150 -2.53 -16.62 5.79
CA ILE A 150 -2.63 -17.72 6.76
C ILE A 150 -1.31 -17.90 7.51
N GLN A 151 -0.16 -17.89 6.83
CA GLN A 151 1.14 -18.04 7.48
C GLN A 151 1.43 -16.85 8.40
N PHE A 152 1.19 -15.62 7.93
CA PHE A 152 1.27 -14.42 8.74
C PHE A 152 0.44 -14.54 10.03
N ALA A 153 -0.84 -14.94 9.91
CA ALA A 153 -1.74 -15.08 11.04
C ALA A 153 -1.27 -16.17 12.03
N LYS A 154 -0.78 -17.32 11.52
CA LYS A 154 -0.20 -18.38 12.36
C LYS A 154 0.99 -17.90 13.15
N THR A 155 1.95 -17.24 12.49
CA THR A 155 3.15 -16.70 13.14
C THR A 155 2.76 -15.71 14.24
N ARG A 156 1.86 -14.77 13.94
CA ARG A 156 1.39 -13.77 14.91
C ARG A 156 0.61 -14.36 16.09
N LEU A 157 -0.18 -15.41 15.88
CA LEU A 157 -0.87 -16.14 16.97
C LEU A 157 0.11 -16.83 17.93
N VAL A 158 1.24 -17.32 17.43
CA VAL A 158 2.27 -17.98 18.26
C VAL A 158 3.12 -16.94 18.99
N GLU A 159 3.50 -15.86 18.31
CA GLU A 159 4.39 -14.83 18.84
C GLU A 159 3.70 -13.89 19.85
N HIS A 160 2.41 -13.63 19.71
CA HIS A 160 1.68 -12.69 20.54
C HIS A 160 0.58 -13.37 21.36
N THR A 161 0.90 -13.68 22.62
CA THR A 161 -0.01 -14.22 23.64
C THR A 161 -1.02 -13.18 24.19
N TYR A 162 -1.74 -12.49 23.30
CA TYR A 162 -2.80 -11.49 23.52
C TYR A 162 -2.38 -10.04 23.77
N SER A 163 -2.87 -9.16 22.90
CA SER A 163 -3.94 -8.18 23.17
C SER A 163 -4.12 -7.35 21.89
N GLU A 164 -5.37 -7.14 21.44
CA GLU A 164 -5.75 -6.13 20.42
C GLU A 164 -4.79 -5.92 19.23
N ASN A 165 -4.27 -7.00 18.65
CA ASN A 165 -3.42 -6.87 17.47
C ASN A 165 -4.31 -6.59 16.25
N ASP A 166 -4.44 -5.30 15.90
CA ASP A 166 -5.23 -4.83 14.77
C ASP A 166 -4.80 -5.48 13.44
N LEU A 167 -3.52 -5.84 13.27
CA LEU A 167 -3.06 -6.60 12.10
C LEU A 167 -3.61 -8.01 12.06
N LEU A 168 -3.58 -8.73 13.19
CA LEU A 168 -4.11 -10.08 13.28
C LEU A 168 -5.63 -10.09 13.05
N ILE A 169 -6.33 -9.10 13.61
CA ILE A 169 -7.77 -8.89 13.36
C ILE A 169 -8.00 -8.66 11.85
N THR A 170 -7.25 -7.75 11.23
CA THR A 170 -7.39 -7.44 9.80
C THR A 170 -7.08 -8.66 8.93
N ALA A 171 -6.09 -9.47 9.30
CA ALA A 171 -5.78 -10.73 8.62
C ALA A 171 -6.95 -11.72 8.69
N PHE A 172 -7.58 -11.87 9.86
CA PHE A 172 -8.77 -12.70 10.01
C PHE A 172 -9.97 -12.16 9.22
N GLU A 173 -10.17 -10.84 9.21
CA GLU A 173 -11.20 -10.19 8.40
C GLU A 173 -10.98 -10.49 6.91
N TYR A 174 -9.75 -10.33 6.41
CA TYR A 174 -9.38 -10.70 5.05
C TYR A 174 -9.71 -12.16 4.73
N LEU A 175 -9.24 -13.11 5.55
CA LEU A 175 -9.47 -14.53 5.32
C LEU A 175 -10.96 -14.87 5.37
N SER A 176 -11.74 -14.19 6.21
CA SER A 176 -13.19 -14.44 6.33
C SER A 176 -14.00 -14.10 5.07
N LEU A 177 -13.41 -13.37 4.11
CA LEU A 177 -14.06 -13.01 2.84
C LEU A 177 -14.18 -14.19 1.87
N PHE A 178 -13.37 -15.25 2.04
CA PHE A 178 -13.23 -16.31 1.04
C PHE A 178 -13.58 -17.67 1.64
N LYS A 179 -14.38 -18.46 0.93
CA LYS A 179 -14.85 -19.79 1.38
C LYS A 179 -13.97 -20.90 0.81
N GLU A 180 -12.73 -21.01 1.30
CA GLU A 180 -11.74 -22.00 0.81
C GLU A 180 -11.36 -23.04 1.85
N GLU A 181 -11.04 -24.27 1.42
CA GLU A 181 -10.73 -25.40 2.32
C GLU A 181 -9.57 -25.10 3.28
N HIS A 182 -8.51 -24.47 2.78
CA HIS A 182 -7.34 -24.11 3.60
C HIS A 182 -7.67 -23.07 4.67
N ILE A 183 -8.59 -22.14 4.38
CA ILE A 183 -9.12 -21.17 5.34
C ILE A 183 -9.97 -21.89 6.39
N HIS A 184 -10.88 -22.78 5.97
CA HIS A 184 -11.68 -23.58 6.90
C HIS A 184 -10.79 -24.36 7.87
N ALA A 185 -9.78 -25.06 7.36
CA ALA A 185 -8.86 -25.84 8.19
C ALA A 185 -8.10 -24.94 9.19
N PHE A 186 -7.63 -23.78 8.74
CA PHE A 186 -6.97 -22.80 9.61
C PHE A 186 -7.90 -22.29 10.72
N LEU A 187 -9.13 -21.88 10.37
CA LEU A 187 -10.09 -21.33 11.32
C LEU A 187 -10.62 -22.36 12.32
N ILE A 188 -10.79 -23.64 11.91
CA ILE A 188 -11.06 -24.74 12.85
C ILE A 188 -9.89 -24.90 13.81
N GLY A 189 -8.66 -24.91 13.30
CA GLY A 189 -7.45 -24.99 14.13
C GLY A 189 -7.31 -23.83 15.12
N TYR A 190 -7.76 -22.63 14.74
CA TYR A 190 -7.88 -21.50 15.65
C TYR A 190 -8.89 -21.78 16.78
N LEU A 191 -10.11 -22.26 16.46
CA LEU A 191 -11.14 -22.53 17.48
C LEU A 191 -10.73 -23.63 18.47
N THR A 192 -9.94 -24.63 18.04
CA THR A 192 -9.40 -25.65 18.94
C THR A 192 -8.32 -25.13 19.88
N ASN A 193 -7.74 -23.98 19.57
CA ASN A 193 -6.72 -23.29 20.36
C ASN A 193 -7.20 -21.88 20.72
N ILE A 194 -8.49 -21.73 21.03
CA ILE A 194 -9.12 -20.43 21.29
C ILE A 194 -8.42 -19.65 22.41
N GLU A 195 -7.76 -20.37 23.33
CA GLU A 195 -6.90 -19.81 24.37
C GLU A 195 -5.71 -19.00 23.83
N LEU A 196 -5.46 -18.95 22.52
CA LEU A 196 -4.46 -18.09 21.86
C LEU A 196 -5.04 -16.79 21.25
N GLY A 197 -6.36 -16.61 21.19
CA GLY A 197 -7.00 -15.49 20.51
C GLY A 197 -8.11 -14.79 21.29
N ASN A 198 -8.47 -13.57 20.90
CA ASN A 198 -9.42 -12.75 21.65
C ASN A 198 -10.88 -12.84 21.12
N ASP A 199 -11.82 -12.25 21.87
CA ASP A 199 -13.25 -12.22 21.53
C ASP A 199 -13.54 -11.66 20.13
N LYS A 200 -12.77 -10.68 19.64
CA LYS A 200 -12.96 -10.10 18.30
C LYS A 200 -12.61 -11.13 17.22
N LEU A 201 -11.48 -11.83 17.36
CA LEU A 201 -11.09 -12.91 16.45
C LEU A 201 -12.13 -14.03 16.46
N THR A 202 -12.53 -14.48 17.65
CA THR A 202 -13.57 -15.52 17.81
C THR A 202 -14.90 -15.12 17.16
N LYS A 203 -15.29 -13.84 17.24
CA LYS A 203 -16.47 -13.32 16.57
C LYS A 203 -16.35 -13.37 15.04
N ILE A 204 -15.21 -12.99 14.48
CA ILE A 204 -14.96 -13.08 13.02
C ILE A 204 -15.10 -14.53 12.57
N VAL A 205 -14.46 -15.47 13.27
CA VAL A 205 -14.52 -16.90 12.95
C VAL A 205 -15.93 -17.47 13.10
N SER A 206 -16.66 -17.07 14.13
CA SER A 206 -18.05 -17.51 14.33
C SER A 206 -18.95 -17.04 13.19
N ASN A 207 -18.80 -15.78 12.75
CA ASN A 207 -19.55 -15.23 11.61
C ASN A 207 -19.19 -15.95 10.31
N TYR A 208 -17.92 -16.34 10.14
CA TYR A 208 -17.48 -17.11 9.00
C TYR A 208 -18.21 -18.46 8.89
N PHE A 209 -18.40 -19.20 9.98
CA PHE A 209 -19.11 -20.49 9.93
C PHE A 209 -20.64 -20.36 9.94
N ALA A 210 -21.17 -19.19 10.34
CA ALA A 210 -22.61 -18.92 10.33
C ALA A 210 -23.15 -18.42 8.98
N SER A 211 -22.28 -18.06 8.04
CA SER A 211 -22.59 -17.55 6.69
C SER A 211 -22.44 -18.62 5.62
#